data_AF-A0A961MFT0-F1
#
_entry.id   AF-A0A961MFT0-F1
#
_cell.length_a   1.000
_cell.length_b   1.000
_cell.length_c   1.000
_cell.angle_alpha   90.00
_cell.angle_beta   90.00
_cell.angle_gamma   90.00
#
_symmetry.space_group_name_H-M   'P 1'
#
loop_
_entity.id
_entity.type
_entity.pdbx_description
1 polymer ?
#
loop_
_entity_poly.entity_id
_entity_poly.type
_entity_poly.pdbx_seq_one_letter_code
_entity_poly.pdbx_strand_id
1 'polypeptide(L)'
;GMITFGALYFLVPKLWARERLYSLTLVSWHFWLATIGIVLYASSMWVTGIMEGLMWREVDSQGFLVNAFADTVSAKFPMYVVRGLGGVLYLTGALIMCYNLWATVARQPRNAGVSVSAVPAE
;
A
#
# COMPACT_ATOMS: atom_id res chain seq x y z
N GLY A 1 -6.63 2.49 1.69
CA GLY A 1 -5.28 2.29 2.25
C GLY A 1 -4.71 3.58 2.82
N MET A 2 -4.14 4.44 1.96
CA MET A 2 -3.39 5.62 2.38
C MET A 2 -4.15 6.58 3.32
N ILE A 3 -5.42 6.88 3.02
CA ILE A 3 -6.26 7.75 3.87
C ILE A 3 -6.45 7.13 5.26
N THR A 4 -6.75 5.83 5.33
CA THR A 4 -6.90 5.09 6.59
C THR A 4 -5.60 5.10 7.39
N PHE A 5 -4.44 4.93 6.75
CA PHE A 5 -3.15 5.05 7.43
C PHE A 5 -2.92 6.44 8.00
N GLY A 6 -3.22 7.50 7.24
CA GLY A 6 -3.15 8.88 7.72
C GLY A 6 -4.09 9.14 8.91
N ALA A 7 -5.33 8.64 8.83
CA ALA A 7 -6.30 8.74 9.91
C ALA A 7 -5.82 8.04 11.19
N LEU A 8 -5.24 6.85 11.09
CA LEU A 8 -4.66 6.14 12.23
C LEU A 8 -3.48 6.91 12.85
N TYR A 9 -2.59 7.46 12.04
CA TYR A 9 -1.47 8.27 12.53
C TYR A 9 -1.93 9.52 13.30
N PHE A 10 -3.06 10.10 12.92
CA PHE A 10 -3.65 11.22 13.65
C PHE A 10 -4.41 10.78 14.91
N LEU A 11 -5.20 9.72 14.81
CA LEU A 11 -6.16 9.33 15.84
C LEU A 11 -5.50 8.59 17.01
N VAL A 12 -4.52 7.71 16.74
CA VAL A 12 -3.87 6.88 17.77
C VAL A 12 -3.21 7.70 18.89
N PRO A 13 -2.37 8.72 18.64
CA PRO A 13 -1.80 9.50 19.74
C PRO A 13 -2.90 10.20 20.56
N LYS A 14 -3.97 10.70 19.92
CA LYS A 14 -5.09 11.35 20.62
C LYS A 14 -5.86 10.40 21.52
N LEU A 15 -6.24 9.23 21.01
CA LEU A 15 -6.99 8.22 21.78
C LEU A 15 -6.19 7.64 22.95
N TRP A 16 -4.87 7.56 22.82
CA TRP A 16 -3.98 7.07 23.89
C TRP A 16 -3.40 8.18 24.77
N ALA A 17 -3.89 9.43 24.65
CA ALA A 17 -3.41 10.60 25.38
C ALA A 17 -1.87 10.77 25.30
N ARG A 18 -1.34 10.70 24.08
CA ARG A 18 0.07 10.93 23.74
C ARG A 18 0.21 12.27 23.02
N GLU A 19 1.30 12.98 23.30
CA GLU A 19 1.60 14.26 22.65
C GLU A 19 1.80 14.13 21.13
N ARG A 20 2.50 13.06 20.72
CA ARG A 20 2.91 12.82 19.34
C ARG A 20 3.15 11.34 19.09
N LEU A 21 3.21 10.95 17.82
CA LEU A 21 3.71 9.63 17.43
C LEU A 21 5.16 9.41 17.88
N TYR A 22 5.54 8.15 18.05
CA TYR A 22 6.88 7.75 18.45
C TYR A 22 7.98 8.26 17.51
N SER A 23 7.78 8.17 16.20
CA SER A 23 8.72 8.70 15.21
C SER A 23 8.00 9.16 13.94
N LEU A 24 8.24 10.41 13.55
CA LEU A 24 7.77 10.95 12.26
C LEU A 24 8.60 10.43 11.09
N THR A 25 9.88 10.10 11.30
CA THR A 25 10.74 9.51 10.27
C THR A 25 10.22 8.14 9.81
N LEU A 26 9.70 7.32 10.75
CA LEU A 26 9.05 6.04 10.43
C LEU A 26 7.76 6.24 9.61
N VAL A 27 7.02 7.34 9.83
CA VAL A 27 5.85 7.70 9.01
C VAL A 27 6.28 8.02 7.58
N SER A 28 7.36 8.81 7.41
CA SER A 28 7.89 9.11 6.08
C SER A 28 8.38 7.85 5.35
N TRP A 29 9.04 6.93 6.04
CA TRP A 29 9.44 5.63 5.48
C TRP A 29 8.24 4.80 5.03
N HIS A 30 7.21 4.69 5.88
CA HIS A 30 5.97 4.02 5.50
C HIS A 30 5.35 4.68 4.26
N PHE A 31 5.25 6.00 4.22
CA PHE A 31 4.71 6.73 3.07
C PHE A 31 5.43 6.37 1.77
N TRP A 32 6.76 6.40 1.76
CA TRP A 32 7.54 6.08 0.55
C TRP A 32 7.41 4.62 0.14
N LEU A 33 7.48 3.68 1.08
CA LEU A 33 7.31 2.25 0.79
C LEU A 33 5.92 1.94 0.23
N ALA A 34 4.88 2.51 0.84
CA ALA A 34 3.51 2.34 0.38
C ALA A 34 3.28 2.98 -1.00
N THR A 35 3.86 4.16 -1.24
CA THR A 35 3.73 4.88 -2.53
C THR A 35 4.45 4.14 -3.65
N ILE A 36 5.70 3.75 -3.44
CA ILE A 36 6.46 2.98 -4.44
C ILE A 36 5.80 1.61 -4.66
N GLY A 37 5.36 0.95 -3.59
CA GLY A 37 4.68 -0.34 -3.66
C GLY A 37 3.41 -0.30 -4.51
N ILE A 38 2.54 0.69 -4.31
CA ILE A 38 1.30 0.81 -5.09
C ILE A 38 1.56 1.21 -6.55
N VAL A 39 2.57 2.05 -6.81
CA VAL A 39 2.95 2.42 -8.18
C VAL A 39 3.49 1.21 -8.93
N LEU A 40 4.39 0.42 -8.32
CA LEU A 40 4.88 -0.82 -8.94
C LEU A 40 3.76 -1.82 -9.21
N TYR A 41 2.83 -1.96 -8.26
CA TYR A 41 1.64 -2.79 -8.43
C TYR A 41 0.82 -2.33 -9.64
N ALA A 42 0.46 -1.04 -9.70
CA ALA A 42 -0.34 -0.48 -10.78
C ALA A 42 0.33 -0.63 -12.14
N SER A 43 1.63 -0.29 -12.24
CA SER A 43 2.41 -0.44 -13.47
C SER A 43 2.44 -1.89 -13.97
N SER A 44 2.68 -2.85 -13.07
CA SER A 44 2.68 -4.27 -13.45
C SER A 44 1.31 -4.73 -13.97
N MET A 45 0.22 -4.28 -13.36
CA MET A 45 -1.14 -4.63 -13.76
C MET A 45 -1.53 -4.01 -15.09
N TRP A 46 -1.11 -2.78 -15.37
CA TRP A 46 -1.34 -2.16 -16.68
C TRP A 46 -0.61 -2.90 -17.80
N VAL A 47 0.68 -3.21 -17.62
CA VAL A 47 1.45 -3.95 -18.62
C VAL A 47 0.84 -5.33 -18.84
N THR A 48 0.49 -6.04 -17.77
CA THR A 48 -0.18 -7.35 -17.84
C THR A 48 -1.48 -7.27 -18.61
N GLY A 49 -2.36 -6.31 -18.30
CA GLY A 49 -3.67 -6.19 -18.93
C GLY A 49 -3.59 -5.80 -20.41
N ILE A 50 -2.65 -4.93 -20.79
CA ILE A 50 -2.41 -4.58 -22.20
C ILE A 50 -1.88 -5.80 -22.96
N MET A 51 -0.89 -6.50 -22.41
CA MET A 51 -0.31 -7.71 -23.01
C MET A 51 -1.38 -8.80 -23.19
N GLU A 52 -2.15 -9.10 -22.15
CA GLU A 52 -3.28 -10.03 -22.20
C GLU A 52 -4.27 -9.65 -23.30
N GLY A 53 -4.71 -8.40 -23.31
CA GLY A 53 -5.69 -7.92 -24.26
C GLY A 53 -5.20 -7.99 -25.70
N LEU A 54 -3.91 -7.72 -25.94
CA LEU A 54 -3.30 -7.83 -27.27
C LEU A 54 -3.15 -9.29 -27.70
N MET A 55 -2.59 -10.15 -26.85
CA MET A 55 -2.35 -11.56 -27.20
C MET A 55 -3.65 -12.32 -27.46
N TRP A 56 -4.71 -12.04 -26.71
CA TRP A 56 -6.02 -12.70 -26.89
C TRP A 56 -6.79 -12.26 -28.13
N ARG A 57 -6.45 -11.10 -28.71
CA ARG A 57 -7.09 -10.62 -29.94
C ARG A 57 -6.20 -10.76 -31.18
N GLU A 58 -4.97 -11.23 -31.01
CA GLU A 58 -4.00 -11.27 -32.09
C GLU A 58 -4.35 -12.40 -33.06
N VAL A 59 -4.73 -12.00 -34.27
CA VAL A 59 -5.05 -12.90 -35.39
C VAL A 59 -4.04 -12.73 -36.51
N ASP A 60 -3.64 -13.85 -37.12
CA ASP A 60 -2.74 -13.85 -38.26
C ASP A 60 -3.43 -13.41 -39.55
N SER A 61 -2.67 -13.34 -40.65
CA SER A 61 -3.20 -12.98 -41.98
C SER A 61 -4.29 -13.93 -42.51
N GLN A 62 -4.42 -15.12 -41.92
CA GLN A 62 -5.39 -16.15 -42.28
C GLN A 62 -6.61 -16.17 -41.32
N GLY A 63 -6.61 -15.30 -40.30
CA GLY A 63 -7.67 -15.19 -39.30
C GLY A 63 -7.57 -16.19 -38.14
N PHE A 64 -6.46 -16.92 -37.99
CA PHE A 64 -6.24 -17.80 -36.85
C PHE A 64 -5.59 -17.06 -35.69
N LEU A 65 -5.90 -17.50 -34.46
CA LEU A 65 -5.33 -16.91 -33.24
C LEU A 65 -3.83 -17.21 -33.16
N VAL A 66 -3.02 -16.16 -33.01
CA VAL A 66 -1.55 -16.26 -33.00
C VAL A 66 -1.04 -16.87 -31.70
N ASN A 67 -1.64 -16.52 -30.56
CA ASN A 67 -1.18 -16.94 -29.24
C ASN A 67 -2.12 -17.96 -28.62
N ALA A 68 -1.59 -19.06 -28.11
CA ALA A 68 -2.36 -19.93 -27.24
C ALA A 68 -2.54 -19.28 -25.86
N PHE A 69 -3.59 -19.66 -25.14
CA PHE A 69 -3.81 -19.14 -23.78
C PHE A 69 -2.62 -19.44 -22.84
N ALA A 70 -1.97 -20.60 -23.02
CA ALA A 70 -0.78 -20.98 -22.25
C ALA A 70 0.40 -20.01 -22.48
N ASP A 71 0.55 -19.46 -23.68
CA ASP A 71 1.60 -18.49 -24.01
C ASP A 71 1.34 -17.16 -23.31
N THR A 72 0.07 -16.75 -23.24
CA THR A 72 -0.29 -15.57 -22.46
C THR A 72 0.02 -15.80 -20.97
N VAL A 73 -0.26 -16.98 -20.42
CA VAL A 73 0.03 -17.28 -19.01
C VAL A 73 1.52 -17.23 -18.71
N SER A 74 2.37 -17.80 -19.57
CA SER A 74 3.82 -17.77 -19.39
C SER A 74 4.39 -16.36 -19.50
N ALA A 75 3.89 -15.55 -20.44
CA ALA A 75 4.32 -14.16 -20.64
C ALA A 75 4.04 -13.24 -19.44
N LYS A 76 3.03 -13.55 -18.60
CA LYS A 76 2.69 -12.75 -17.40
C LYS A 76 3.62 -12.96 -16.22
N PHE A 77 4.40 -14.03 -16.19
CA PHE A 77 5.18 -14.41 -15.02
C PHE A 77 6.08 -13.27 -14.48
N PRO A 78 6.84 -12.53 -15.32
CA PRO A 78 7.64 -11.40 -14.84
C PRO A 78 6.79 -10.31 -14.18
N MET A 79 5.57 -10.07 -14.68
CA MET A 79 4.69 -9.07 -14.09
C MET A 79 4.13 -9.51 -12.74
N TYR A 80 3.90 -10.81 -12.52
CA TYR A 80 3.53 -11.31 -11.19
C TYR A 80 4.63 -11.14 -10.16
N VAL A 81 5.90 -11.27 -10.56
CA VAL A 81 7.04 -11.01 -9.68
C VAL A 81 7.07 -9.53 -9.28
N VAL A 82 6.95 -8.61 -10.25
CA VAL A 82 6.91 -7.16 -9.97
C VAL A 82 5.72 -6.79 -9.09
N ARG A 83 4.54 -7.37 -9.36
CA ARG A 83 3.35 -7.18 -8.54
C ARG A 83 3.57 -7.65 -7.10
N GLY A 84 4.17 -8.83 -6.95
CA GLY A 84 4.53 -9.41 -5.65
C GLY A 84 5.50 -8.49 -4.89
N LEU A 85 6.53 -7.99 -5.56
CA LEU A 85 7.49 -7.05 -4.97
C LEU A 85 6.81 -5.74 -4.52
N GLY A 86 5.93 -5.17 -5.34
CA GLY A 86 5.15 -3.99 -4.98
C GLY A 86 4.27 -4.22 -3.74
N GLY A 87 3.62 -5.39 -3.67
CA GLY A 87 2.84 -5.81 -2.51
C GLY A 87 3.69 -6.00 -1.25
N VAL A 88 4.87 -6.60 -1.36
CA VAL A 88 5.82 -6.77 -0.25
C VAL A 88 6.30 -5.43 0.29
N LEU A 89 6.60 -4.45 -0.58
CA LEU A 89 6.95 -3.10 -0.15
C LEU A 89 5.80 -2.43 0.61
N TYR A 90 4.57 -2.54 0.10
CA TYR A 90 3.38 -2.00 0.76
C TYR A 90 3.16 -2.64 2.14
N LEU A 91 3.27 -3.97 2.22
CA LEU A 91 3.15 -4.73 3.47
C LEU A 91 4.26 -4.35 4.47
N THR A 92 5.49 -4.18 4.00
CA THR A 92 6.63 -3.76 4.83
C THR A 92 6.39 -2.37 5.42
N GLY A 93 5.83 -1.45 4.62
CA GLY A 93 5.36 -0.15 5.11
C GLY A 93 4.30 -0.28 6.20
N ALA A 94 3.32 -1.17 6.04
CA ALA A 94 2.30 -1.43 7.05
C ALA A 94 2.89 -2.04 8.35
N LEU A 95 3.89 -2.92 8.26
CA LEU A 95 4.61 -3.44 9.44
C LEU A 95 5.34 -2.31 10.19
N ILE A 96 5.96 -1.38 9.47
CA ILE A 96 6.58 -0.18 10.05
C ILE A 96 5.53 0.68 10.77
N MET A 97 4.33 0.84 10.20
CA MET A 97 3.22 1.51 10.87
C MET A 97 2.84 0.81 12.17
N CYS A 98 2.61 -0.49 12.14
CA CYS A 98 2.25 -1.28 13.32
C CYS A 98 3.29 -1.11 14.44
N TYR A 99 4.58 -1.18 14.10
CA TYR A 99 5.65 -0.92 15.06
C TYR A 99 5.61 0.49 15.64
N ASN A 100 5.45 1.52 14.80
CA ASN A 100 5.43 2.92 15.24
C ASN A 100 4.23 3.20 16.16
N LEU A 101 3.05 2.67 15.81
CA LEU A 101 1.84 2.80 16.63
C LEU A 101 1.99 2.04 17.96
N TRP A 102 2.52 0.81 17.94
CA TRP A 102 2.81 0.06 19.16
C TRP A 102 3.81 0.79 20.06
N ALA A 103 4.90 1.33 19.50
CA ALA A 103 5.90 2.08 20.26
C ALA A 103 5.31 3.37 20.87
N THR A 104 4.40 4.04 20.15
CA THR A 104 3.64 5.20 20.65
C THR A 104 2.80 4.84 21.87
N VAL A 105 2.15 3.67 21.85
CA VAL A 105 1.31 3.20 22.96
C VAL A 105 2.14 2.66 24.13
N ALA A 106 3.21 1.92 23.88
CA ALA A 106 3.94 1.20 24.92
C ALA A 106 5.07 2.01 25.58
N ARG A 107 5.73 2.93 24.83
CA ARG A 107 7.01 3.52 25.26
C ARG A 107 6.93 4.99 25.66
N GLN A 108 5.86 5.70 25.33
CA GLN A 108 5.71 7.11 25.70
C GLN A 108 4.97 7.27 27.04
N PRO A 109 5.22 8.35 27.82
CA PRO A 109 4.44 8.69 29.00
C PRO A 109 3.04 9.21 28.63
N ARG A 110 2.04 8.98 29.50
CA ARG A 110 0.65 9.42 29.25
C ARG A 110 0.55 10.88 29.63
N ASN A 111 0.01 11.71 28.74
CA ASN A 111 -0.31 13.09 29.05
C ASN A 111 -1.63 13.11 29.82
N ALA A 112 -1.54 13.06 31.15
CA ALA A 112 -2.69 13.06 32.06
C ALA A 112 -3.53 14.36 32.03
N GLY A 113 -3.11 15.39 31.27
CA GLY A 113 -3.74 16.70 31.23
C GLY A 113 -4.62 17.00 30.01
N VAL A 114 -4.81 16.06 29.08
CA VAL A 114 -5.64 16.32 27.88
C VAL A 114 -7.09 15.96 28.15
N SER A 115 -7.88 16.91 28.65
CA SER A 115 -9.34 16.82 28.56
C SER A 115 -9.71 16.93 27.08
N VAL A 116 -10.32 15.88 26.54
CA VAL A 116 -10.93 15.96 25.21
C VAL A 116 -12.15 16.87 25.35
N SER A 117 -11.97 18.17 25.09
CA SER A 117 -13.08 19.09 24.93
C SER A 117 -13.90 18.61 23.73
N ALA A 118 -15.07 18.04 23.98
CA ALA A 118 -16.03 17.74 22.94
C ALA A 118 -16.52 19.09 22.40
N VAL A 119 -15.99 19.52 21.27
CA VAL A 119 -16.55 20.66 20.53
C VAL A 119 -17.93 20.23 20.06
N PRO A 120 -19.03 20.91 20.46
CA PRO A 120 -20.36 20.58 19.98
C PRO A 120 -20.38 20.70 18.46
N ALA A 121 -20.96 19.72 17.78
CA ALA A 121 -21.26 19.86 16.36
C ALA A 121 -22.43 20.84 16.24
N GLU A 122 -22.13 22.12 16.04
CA GLU A 122 -23.07 23.11 15.48
C GLU A 122 -23.12 23.00 13.96
#